data_AF-A0A5Q0LLB6-F1
#
_entry.id   AF-A0A5Q0LLB6-F1
#
_cell.length_a   1.000
_cell.length_b   1.000
_cell.length_c   1.000
_cell.angle_alpha   90.00
_cell.angle_beta   90.00
_cell.angle_gamma   90.00
#
_symmetry.space_group_name_H-M   'P 1'
#
loop_
_entity.id
_entity.type
_entity.pdbx_description
1 polymer ?
#
loop_
_entity_poly.entity_id
_entity_poly.type
_entity_poly.pdbx_seq_one_letter_code
_entity_poly.pdbx_strand_id
1 'polypeptide(L)'
;MSTRPWVVGDGLWALIELLLPPRPEKSPGPQPVADRLCLRGILYVLHNDMAWQLLPLELEFGSGQTCWRRLDRRQQAGVVDRLHRMPAARPSERPDPQRHPNPAVEPGVHPT
;
A
#
# COMPACT_ATOMS: atom_id res chain seq x y z
N MET A 1 -14.25 -10.82 5.45
CA MET A 1 -13.29 -11.67 4.71
C MET A 1 -11.89 -11.21 5.11
N SER A 2 -11.07 -12.09 5.70
CA SER A 2 -9.71 -11.71 6.09
C SER A 2 -8.82 -11.77 4.86
N THR A 3 -8.54 -10.62 4.26
CA THR A 3 -7.61 -10.51 3.13
C THR A 3 -6.21 -10.82 3.64
N ARG A 4 -5.44 -11.64 2.93
CA ARG A 4 -4.03 -11.89 3.26
C ARG A 4 -3.30 -10.54 3.42
N PRO A 5 -2.61 -10.28 4.53
CA PRO A 5 -2.07 -8.96 4.85
C PRO A 5 -0.95 -8.50 3.91
N TRP A 6 -0.36 -9.43 3.14
CA TRP A 6 0.62 -9.14 2.09
C TRP A 6 0.01 -8.96 0.69
N VAL A 7 -1.31 -8.77 0.57
CA VAL A 7 -1.96 -8.39 -0.69
C VAL A 7 -1.99 -6.86 -0.80
N VAL A 8 -1.36 -6.34 -1.84
CA VAL A 8 -1.33 -4.91 -2.15
C VAL A 8 -2.35 -4.65 -3.25
N GLY A 9 -3.46 -3.98 -2.94
CA GLY A 9 -4.49 -3.60 -3.92
C GLY A 9 -3.98 -2.57 -4.93
N ASP A 10 -4.66 -2.45 -6.08
CA ASP A 10 -4.18 -1.61 -7.20
C ASP A 10 -4.08 -0.13 -6.84
N GLY A 11 -5.04 0.40 -6.08
CA GLY A 11 -5.01 1.80 -5.64
C GLY A 11 -3.81 2.11 -4.73
N LEU A 12 -3.53 1.23 -3.75
CA LEU A 12 -2.36 1.37 -2.89
C LEU A 12 -1.07 1.19 -3.70
N TRP A 13 -1.05 0.24 -4.63
CA TRP A 13 0.10 0.01 -5.50
C TRP A 13 0.43 1.25 -6.33
N ALA A 14 -0.56 1.89 -6.95
CA ALA A 14 -0.35 3.10 -7.75
C ALA A 14 0.29 4.24 -6.94
N LEU A 15 -0.10 4.40 -5.67
CA LEU A 15 0.51 5.38 -4.78
C LEU A 15 1.96 5.02 -4.44
N ILE A 16 2.24 3.75 -4.11
CA ILE A 16 3.59 3.29 -3.78
C ILE A 16 4.52 3.41 -4.98
N GLU A 17 4.06 3.00 -6.17
CA GLU A 17 4.82 3.02 -7.41
C GLU A 17 5.35 4.41 -7.74
N LEU A 18 4.54 5.46 -7.52
CA LEU A 18 4.93 6.85 -7.72
C LEU A 18 6.06 7.31 -6.79
N LEU A 19 6.22 6.65 -5.63
CA LEU A 19 7.23 6.99 -4.65
C LEU A 19 8.51 6.18 -4.81
N LEU A 20 8.51 5.13 -5.63
CA LEU A 20 9.68 4.26 -5.77
C LEU A 20 10.83 5.03 -6.44
N PRO A 21 12.06 4.90 -5.90
CA PRO A 21 13.22 5.49 -6.55
C PRO A 21 13.42 4.86 -7.94
N PRO A 22 13.85 5.64 -8.95
CA PRO A 22 14.05 5.14 -10.31
C PRO A 22 14.96 3.92 -10.28
N ARG A 23 14.68 2.89 -11.09
CA ARG A 23 15.53 1.70 -11.09
C ARG A 23 16.96 2.09 -11.50
N PRO A 24 18.03 1.58 -10.84
CA PRO A 24 19.37 1.77 -11.34
C PRO A 24 19.46 1.27 -12.78
N GLU A 25 20.31 1.90 -13.58
CA GLU A 25 20.55 1.50 -14.96
C GLU A 25 20.84 0.00 -15.05
N LYS A 26 20.24 -0.64 -16.06
CA LYS A 26 20.20 -2.10 -16.16
C LYS A 26 21.61 -2.66 -16.31
N SER A 27 22.01 -3.54 -15.41
CA SER A 27 23.10 -4.48 -15.70
C SER A 27 22.59 -5.55 -16.67
N PRO A 28 23.42 -6.07 -17.60
CA PRO A 28 23.02 -7.17 -18.47
C PRO A 28 22.64 -8.40 -17.62
N GLY A 29 21.42 -8.89 -17.77
CA GLY A 29 20.92 -10.04 -17.00
C GLY A 29 19.41 -10.27 -17.10
N PRO A 30 18.91 -11.33 -16.45
CA PRO A 30 17.49 -11.68 -16.44
C PRO A 30 16.61 -10.54 -15.94
N GLN A 31 15.38 -10.48 -16.46
CA GLN A 31 14.42 -9.45 -16.07
C GLN A 31 14.15 -9.53 -14.56
N PRO A 32 14.41 -8.46 -13.80
CA PRO A 32 14.34 -8.58 -12.35
C PRO A 32 12.88 -8.49 -11.88
N VAL A 33 12.55 -9.26 -10.84
CA VAL A 33 11.21 -9.41 -10.24
C VAL A 33 10.44 -8.08 -10.18
N ALA A 34 9.14 -8.10 -10.46
CA ALA A 34 8.29 -6.92 -10.40
C ALA A 34 8.32 -6.28 -8.99
N ASP A 35 8.35 -4.94 -8.91
CA ASP A 35 8.43 -4.24 -7.63
C ASP A 35 7.25 -4.53 -6.69
N ARG A 36 6.08 -4.81 -7.27
CA ARG A 36 4.88 -5.21 -6.53
C ARG A 36 5.02 -6.59 -5.91
N LEU A 37 5.55 -7.56 -6.64
CA LEU A 37 5.80 -8.90 -6.09
C LEU A 37 6.84 -8.86 -4.97
N CYS A 38 7.90 -8.08 -5.17
CA CYS A 38 8.92 -7.87 -4.14
C CYS A 38 8.35 -7.18 -2.89
N LEU A 39 7.45 -6.21 -3.05
CA LEU A 39 6.72 -5.59 -1.93
C LEU A 39 5.87 -6.62 -1.17
N ARG A 40 5.16 -7.50 -1.89
CA ARG A 40 4.37 -8.58 -1.26
C ARG A 40 5.27 -9.53 -0.46
N GLY A 41 6.47 -9.84 -0.98
CA GLY A 41 7.48 -10.62 -0.25
C GLY A 41 7.95 -9.95 1.03
N ILE A 42 8.23 -8.64 0.99
CA ILE A 42 8.57 -7.86 2.19
C ILE A 42 7.44 -7.94 3.22
N LEU A 43 6.19 -7.69 2.82
CA LEU A 43 5.05 -7.73 3.73
C LEU A 43 4.82 -9.14 4.29
N TYR A 44 5.07 -10.19 3.51
CA TYR A 44 4.98 -11.57 3.97
C TYR A 44 6.00 -11.85 5.08
N VAL A 45 7.27 -11.48 4.87
CA VAL A 45 8.33 -11.67 5.87
C VAL A 45 8.02 -10.94 7.16
N LEU A 46 7.60 -9.66 7.06
CA LEU A 46 7.28 -8.83 8.22
C LEU A 46 6.04 -9.33 8.97
N HIS A 47 5.03 -9.81 8.26
CA HIS A 47 3.80 -10.30 8.89
C HIS A 47 4.01 -11.62 9.64
N ASN A 48 4.87 -12.50 9.13
CA ASN A 48 5.15 -13.81 9.73
C ASN A 48 6.35 -13.79 10.68
N ASP A 49 6.99 -12.64 10.88
CA ASP A 49 8.20 -12.45 11.69
C ASP A 49 9.29 -13.50 11.42
N MET A 50 9.62 -13.68 10.14
CA MET A 50 10.53 -14.74 9.71
C MET A 50 11.85 -14.17 9.17
N ALA A 51 12.88 -15.01 9.16
CA ALA A 51 14.14 -14.65 8.51
C ALA A 51 13.96 -14.53 6.97
N TRP A 52 14.65 -13.57 6.35
CA TRP A 52 14.62 -13.37 4.90
C TRP A 52 15.00 -14.64 4.11
N GLN A 53 15.92 -15.46 4.63
CA GLN A 53 16.34 -16.71 3.98
C GLN A 53 15.25 -17.77 3.93
N LEU A 54 14.20 -17.65 4.76
CA LEU A 54 13.09 -18.59 4.82
C LEU A 54 11.92 -18.19 3.90
N LEU A 55 12.01 -17.05 3.20
CA LEU A 55 10.97 -16.61 2.27
C LEU A 55 10.75 -17.69 1.19
N PRO A 56 9.54 -18.28 1.07
CA PRO A 56 9.33 -19.38 0.14
C PRO A 56 9.43 -18.91 -1.32
N LEU A 57 10.22 -19.62 -2.13
CA LEU A 57 10.49 -19.26 -3.52
C LEU A 57 9.30 -19.55 -4.44
N GLU A 58 8.46 -20.52 -4.07
CA GLU A 58 7.23 -20.90 -4.77
C GLU A 58 6.16 -19.80 -4.80
N LEU A 59 6.32 -18.74 -4.00
CA LEU A 59 5.41 -17.59 -3.98
C LEU A 59 5.77 -16.52 -5.02
N GLU A 60 6.84 -16.72 -5.79
CA GLU A 60 7.29 -15.85 -6.90
C GLU A 60 7.57 -14.39 -6.49
N PHE A 61 7.74 -14.12 -5.19
CA PHE A 61 8.10 -12.79 -4.67
C PHE A 61 9.55 -12.40 -4.97
N GLY A 62 10.35 -13.35 -5.46
CA GLY A 62 11.80 -13.28 -5.51
C GLY A 62 12.45 -13.80 -4.24
N SER A 63 13.79 -13.84 -4.23
CA SER A 63 14.52 -14.25 -3.02
C SER A 63 14.34 -13.23 -1.90
N GLY A 64 14.39 -13.68 -0.64
CA GLY A 64 14.32 -12.77 0.50
C GLY A 64 15.46 -11.76 0.53
N GLN A 65 16.65 -12.11 0.01
CA GLN A 65 17.75 -11.16 -0.17
C GLN A 65 17.42 -10.05 -1.17
N THR A 66 16.72 -10.37 -2.26
CA THR A 66 16.22 -9.35 -3.21
C THR A 66 15.20 -8.43 -2.52
N CYS A 67 14.30 -9.02 -1.73
CA CYS A 67 13.30 -8.28 -0.95
C CYS A 67 13.95 -7.32 0.06
N TRP A 68 14.90 -7.81 0.85
CA TRP A 68 15.62 -7.00 1.82
C TRP A 68 16.38 -5.84 1.15
N ARG A 69 17.15 -6.10 0.08
CA ARG A 69 17.86 -5.05 -0.66
C ARG A 69 16.93 -3.97 -1.21
N ARG A 70 15.71 -4.34 -1.66
CA ARG A 70 14.72 -3.35 -2.11
C ARG A 70 14.09 -2.59 -0.96
N LEU A 71 13.81 -3.24 0.17
CA LEU A 71 13.35 -2.57 1.37
C LEU A 71 14.37 -1.53 1.83
N ASP A 72 15.63 -1.93 1.99
CA ASP A 72 16.73 -1.05 2.39
C ASP A 72 16.86 0.16 1.45
N ARG A 73 16.86 -0.06 0.14
CA ARG A 73 16.85 1.03 -0.85
C ARG A 73 15.66 1.99 -0.69
N ARG A 74 14.47 1.45 -0.42
CA ARG A 74 13.25 2.25 -0.21
C ARG A 74 13.29 3.01 1.12
N GLN A 75 13.86 2.43 2.17
CA GLN A 75 14.13 3.10 3.44
C GLN A 75 15.08 4.28 3.24
N GLN A 76 16.21 4.05 2.56
CA GLN A 76 17.20 5.10 2.29
C GLN A 76 16.65 6.24 1.43
N ALA A 77 15.70 5.94 0.53
CA ALA A 77 14.99 6.94 -0.26
C ALA A 77 13.82 7.61 0.48
N GLY A 78 13.54 7.26 1.75
CA GLY A 78 12.45 7.81 2.54
C GLY A 78 11.05 7.43 2.04
N VAL A 79 10.93 6.36 1.26
CA VAL A 79 9.65 5.91 0.68
C VAL A 79 8.66 5.53 1.78
N VAL A 80 9.13 4.79 2.78
CA VAL A 80 8.30 4.31 3.90
C VAL A 80 7.86 5.48 4.77
N ASP A 81 8.75 6.40 5.11
CA ASP A 81 8.38 7.62 5.85
C ASP A 81 7.36 8.48 5.11
N ARG A 82 7.45 8.54 3.78
CA ARG A 82 6.48 9.27 2.96
C ARG A 82 5.13 8.56 2.95
N LEU A 83 5.12 7.24 2.82
CA LEU A 83 3.90 6.43 2.90
C LEU A 83 3.21 6.57 4.26
N HIS A 84 3.96 6.54 5.37
CA HIS A 84 3.40 6.72 6.72
C HIS A 84 2.80 8.11 6.95
N ARG A 85 3.29 9.13 6.24
CA ARG A 85 2.77 10.50 6.32
C ARG A 85 1.57 10.76 5.39
N MET A 86 1.30 9.88 4.43
CA MET A 86 0.13 10.03 3.57
C MET A 86 -1.13 9.81 4.41
N PRO A 87 -2.09 10.75 4.39
CA PRO A 87 -3.38 10.51 5.01
C PRO A 87 -3.97 9.24 4.39
N ALA A 88 -4.37 8.28 5.21
CA ALA A 88 -5.20 7.20 4.73
C ALA A 88 -6.41 7.86 4.06
N ALA A 89 -6.53 7.74 2.74
CA ALA A 89 -7.72 8.20 2.07
C ALA A 89 -8.87 7.51 2.79
N ARG A 90 -9.73 8.31 3.44
CA ARG A 90 -10.95 7.78 4.02
C ARG A 90 -11.60 7.02 2.87
N PRO A 91 -11.95 5.72 3.01
CA PRO A 91 -12.70 5.05 1.97
C PRO A 91 -13.87 5.99 1.70
N SER A 92 -13.95 6.50 0.48
CA SER A 92 -15.06 7.35 0.11
C SER A 92 -16.28 6.49 0.37
N GLU A 93 -17.01 6.77 1.46
CA GLU A 93 -18.41 6.46 1.50
C GLU A 93 -18.92 6.98 0.17
N ARG A 94 -19.33 6.07 -0.74
CA ARG A 94 -20.16 6.49 -1.86
C ARG A 94 -21.22 7.37 -1.22
N PRO A 95 -21.39 8.63 -1.64
CA PRO A 95 -22.53 9.39 -1.17
C PRO A 95 -23.76 8.53 -1.45
N ASP A 96 -24.43 8.08 -0.38
CA ASP A 96 -25.64 7.30 -0.48
C ASP A 96 -26.62 8.14 -1.31
N PRO A 97 -26.99 7.72 -2.53
CA PRO A 97 -27.92 8.47 -3.36
C PRO A 97 -29.28 8.68 -2.68
N GLN A 98 -29.57 7.93 -1.60
CA GLN A 98 -30.81 8.01 -0.83
C GLN A 98 -30.72 8.85 0.45
N ARG A 99 -29.60 9.53 0.71
CA ARG A 99 -29.52 10.47 1.84
C ARG A 99 -30.34 11.74 1.54
N HIS A 100 -31.64 11.68 1.79
CA HIS A 100 -32.52 12.84 1.74
C HIS A 100 -32.11 13.87 2.81
N PRO A 101 -32.03 15.17 2.50
CA PRO A 101 -31.87 16.20 3.51
C PRO A 101 -33.09 16.20 4.44
N ASN A 102 -32.85 16.23 5.75
CA ASN A 102 -33.91 16.32 6.77
C ASN A 102 -34.58 17.71 6.69
N PRO A 103 -35.87 17.82 6.34
CA PRO A 103 -36.55 19.10 6.30
C PRO A 103 -37.21 19.38 7.64
N ALA A 104 -36.45 19.84 8.63
CA ALA A 104 -37.02 20.49 9.80
C ALA A 104 -35.92 21.12 10.66
N VAL A 105 -35.86 22.45 10.63
CA VAL A 105 -35.94 23.33 11.80
C VAL A 105 -36.28 24.70 11.21
N GLU A 106 -37.58 24.96 11.09
CA GLU A 106 -38.09 26.32 10.92
C GLU A 106 -38.01 26.99 12.30
N PRO A 107 -37.32 28.14 12.47
CA PRO A 107 -37.35 28.85 13.73
C PRO A 107 -38.74 29.48 13.94
N GLY A 108 -39.42 29.03 15.00
CA GLY A 108 -40.77 29.46 15.34
C GLY A 108 -40.91 30.98 15.48
N VAL A 109 -41.86 31.53 14.74
CA VAL A 109 -42.42 32.87 14.97
C VAL A 109 -43.32 32.81 16.20
N HIS A 110 -42.92 33.53 17.26
CA HIS A 110 -43.77 33.80 18.41
C HIS A 110 -44.77 34.91 18.07
N PRO A 111 -46.07 34.78 18.37
CA PRO A 111 -46.99 35.91 18.30
C PRO A 111 -46.94 36.75 19.59
N THR A 112 -47.07 38.07 19.40
CA THR A 112 -47.19 39.14 20.41
C THR A 112 -48.52 39.13 21.14
#